data_AF-A0A803KTU3-F1
#
_entry.id   AF-A0A803KTU3-F1
#
_cell.length_a   1.000
_cell.length_b   1.000
_cell.length_c   1.000
_cell.angle_alpha   90.00
_cell.angle_beta   90.00
_cell.angle_gamma   90.00
#
_symmetry.space_group_name_H-M   'P 1'
#
loop_
_entity.id
_entity.type
_entity.pdbx_description
1 polymer ?
#
loop_
_entity_poly.entity_id
_entity_poly.type
_entity_poly.pdbx_seq_one_letter_code
_entity_poly.pdbx_strand_id
1 'polypeptide(L)'
;MAGQEVSNKQVVLKDYVVGFPKESDMEFKTSKINLKLSEDSNGILLKNLYLSCDPYMRSRMTKHDRPTYVESFPIMGYGVSKVLDSRHPDYKAGDLVWGITGWEEYSLISSPQLFFKIEHTDVPLSYYTGILGMPGMTAYAGFYEVGSPKKGDRVFVSSASGAVGQLVGQLAKLNGCYVVGSAGSKEKVDLLKNKFGFDEAFNYKEEKDLDAALRRYFPEGIDIYFENVGGKMLEAVLSNMRLHGRIPTCGMISQYNLEQPEGVHNLFEIVAKRIRMEGFIVFDYYHLYPKYLEMILPHIREGKVSYVEDVAEGLESAPAALIGIYSGRNVGKQLVVVSRD
;
A
#
# COMPACT_ATOMS: atom_id res chain seq x y z
N MET A 1 12.73 39.63 -9.24
CA MET A 1 13.61 38.88 -8.33
C MET A 1 13.64 37.45 -8.79
N ALA A 2 14.76 36.99 -9.35
CA ALA A 2 14.90 35.64 -9.89
C ALA A 2 14.69 34.61 -8.78
N GLY A 3 13.78 33.66 -8.97
CA GLY A 3 13.59 32.56 -8.02
C GLY A 3 14.88 31.75 -7.90
N GLN A 4 15.15 31.24 -6.70
CA GLN A 4 16.35 30.47 -6.42
C GLN A 4 16.28 29.15 -7.20
N GLU A 5 17.11 29.02 -8.24
CA GLU A 5 17.28 27.78 -8.98
C GLU A 5 18.17 26.84 -8.16
N VAL A 6 17.71 25.61 -7.93
CA VAL A 6 18.42 24.60 -7.14
C VAL A 6 18.58 23.29 -7.91
N SER A 7 19.53 22.47 -7.48
CA SER A 7 19.64 21.08 -7.92
C SER A 7 18.42 20.27 -7.46
N ASN A 8 17.94 19.38 -8.31
CA ASN A 8 16.86 18.44 -8.02
C ASN A 8 17.27 17.04 -8.48
N LYS A 9 17.68 16.18 -7.54
CA LYS A 9 17.96 14.77 -7.79
C LYS A 9 16.65 14.03 -8.02
N GLN A 10 16.65 13.13 -8.99
CA GLN A 10 15.48 12.39 -9.45
C GLN A 10 15.85 10.93 -9.66
N VAL A 11 14.91 10.02 -9.41
CA VAL A 11 14.93 8.64 -9.88
C VAL A 11 13.94 8.52 -11.02
N VAL A 12 14.44 8.12 -12.19
CA VAL A 12 13.61 7.95 -13.38
C VAL A 12 13.68 6.50 -13.86
N LEU A 13 12.61 6.07 -14.52
CA LEU A 13 12.60 4.80 -15.24
C LEU A 13 13.32 5.00 -16.58
N LYS A 14 14.24 4.11 -16.92
CA LYS A 14 14.98 4.17 -18.20
C LYS A 14 14.11 3.78 -19.38
N ASP A 15 13.39 2.68 -19.22
CA ASP A 15 12.51 2.10 -20.23
C ASP A 15 11.47 1.20 -19.53
N TYR A 16 10.48 0.74 -20.27
CA TYR A 16 9.51 -0.21 -19.78
C TYR A 16 10.15 -1.54 -19.35
N VAL A 17 9.57 -2.16 -18.33
CA VAL A 17 10.04 -3.39 -17.71
C VAL A 17 9.15 -4.56 -18.07
N VAL A 18 9.80 -5.67 -18.41
CA VAL A 18 9.20 -6.99 -18.61
C VAL A 18 9.67 -7.92 -17.49
N GLY A 19 8.75 -8.70 -16.93
CA GLY A 19 9.06 -9.62 -15.83
C GLY A 19 9.34 -8.92 -14.50
N PHE A 20 10.37 -9.40 -13.79
CA PHE A 20 10.81 -8.84 -12.51
C PHE A 20 11.68 -7.59 -12.70
N PRO A 21 11.36 -6.47 -12.00
CA PRO A 21 12.16 -5.25 -12.09
C PRO A 21 13.53 -5.41 -11.41
N LYS A 22 14.51 -4.71 -11.94
CA LYS A 22 15.91 -4.65 -11.48
C LYS A 22 16.30 -3.21 -11.19
N GLU A 23 17.30 -3.02 -10.33
CA GLU A 23 17.74 -1.65 -9.96
C GLU A 23 18.26 -0.90 -11.19
N SER A 24 18.86 -1.65 -12.12
CA SER A 24 19.34 -1.15 -13.41
C SER A 24 18.26 -0.56 -14.32
N ASP A 25 16.98 -0.86 -14.09
CA ASP A 25 15.86 -0.32 -14.87
C ASP A 25 15.58 1.15 -14.49
N MET A 26 16.10 1.58 -13.35
CA MET A 26 16.05 2.96 -12.87
C MET A 26 17.41 3.65 -13.00
N GLU A 27 17.41 4.97 -13.15
CA GLU A 27 18.62 5.80 -13.08
C GLU A 27 18.40 7.06 -12.28
N PHE A 28 19.51 7.56 -11.72
CA PHE A 28 19.56 8.86 -11.08
C PHE A 28 19.82 9.93 -12.12
N LYS A 29 18.99 10.97 -12.12
CA LYS A 29 19.22 12.22 -12.86
C LYS A 29 19.31 13.37 -11.88
N THR A 30 20.02 14.41 -12.30
CA THR A 30 20.03 15.69 -11.60
C THR A 30 19.55 16.74 -12.59
N SER A 31 18.40 17.32 -12.29
CA SER A 31 17.84 18.45 -13.02
C SER A 31 17.99 19.74 -12.20
N LYS A 32 17.58 20.86 -12.77
CA LYS A 32 17.43 22.11 -12.04
C LYS A 32 15.97 22.47 -11.95
N ILE A 33 15.57 23.04 -10.81
CA ILE A 33 14.20 23.49 -10.58
C ILE A 33 14.19 24.88 -9.96
N ASN A 34 13.21 25.70 -10.35
CA ASN A 34 12.99 27.01 -9.76
C ASN A 34 12.10 26.88 -8.51
N LEU A 35 12.55 27.42 -7.38
CA LEU A 35 11.77 27.39 -6.13
C LEU A 35 10.62 28.39 -6.05
N LYS A 36 10.29 29.05 -7.16
CA LYS A 36 9.16 29.96 -7.27
C LYS A 36 8.31 29.60 -8.48
N LEU A 37 7.00 29.46 -8.26
CA LEU A 37 6.03 29.25 -9.32
C LEU A 37 5.90 30.50 -10.19
N SER A 38 5.69 30.29 -11.49
CA SER A 38 5.31 31.35 -12.40
C SER A 38 3.97 31.97 -12.00
N GLU A 39 3.75 33.23 -12.38
CA GLU A 39 2.54 33.97 -11.99
C GLU A 39 1.27 33.43 -12.65
N ASP A 40 1.41 32.75 -13.79
CA ASP A 40 0.34 32.10 -14.56
C ASP A 40 0.04 30.65 -14.13
N SER A 41 0.80 30.10 -13.17
CA SER A 41 0.55 28.76 -12.64
C SER A 41 -0.71 28.73 -11.76
N ASN A 42 -1.37 27.58 -11.69
CA ASN A 42 -2.38 27.24 -10.67
C ASN A 42 -1.95 26.03 -9.81
N GLY A 43 -0.65 25.73 -9.84
CA GLY A 43 -0.09 24.56 -9.18
C GLY A 43 0.44 24.85 -7.78
N ILE A 44 1.07 23.82 -7.21
CA ILE A 44 1.86 23.90 -5.99
C ILE A 44 3.26 23.36 -6.26
N LEU A 45 4.27 23.98 -5.66
CA LEU A 45 5.63 23.49 -5.62
C LEU A 45 5.89 22.80 -4.28
N LEU A 46 6.39 21.57 -4.35
CA LEU A 46 6.61 20.72 -3.20
C LEU A 46 8.09 20.44 -2.97
N LYS A 47 8.51 20.38 -1.70
CA LYS A 47 9.70 19.65 -1.24
C LYS A 47 9.25 18.28 -0.74
N ASN A 48 9.73 17.21 -1.35
CA ASN A 48 9.36 15.85 -0.97
C ASN A 48 10.16 15.41 0.26
N LEU A 49 9.46 14.91 1.28
CA LEU A 49 10.04 14.48 2.54
C LEU A 49 10.14 12.96 2.61
N TYR A 50 9.03 12.28 2.29
CA TYR A 50 8.93 10.82 2.31
C TYR A 50 8.30 10.31 1.03
N LEU A 51 8.80 9.18 0.54
CA LEU A 51 8.23 8.46 -0.59
C LEU A 51 7.79 7.06 -0.17
N SER A 52 6.66 6.63 -0.73
CA SER A 52 6.09 5.31 -0.52
C SER A 52 6.60 4.34 -1.60
N CYS A 53 7.05 3.14 -1.19
CA CYS A 53 7.23 2.03 -2.12
C CYS A 53 6.00 1.12 -2.05
N ASP A 54 5.17 1.11 -3.11
CA ASP A 54 3.92 0.35 -3.17
C ASP A 54 3.91 -0.68 -4.30
N PRO A 55 3.34 -1.88 -4.10
CA PRO A 55 3.34 -2.94 -5.11
C PRO A 55 2.76 -2.56 -6.47
N TYR A 56 1.74 -1.68 -6.51
CA TYR A 56 1.10 -1.24 -7.76
C TYR A 56 2.07 -0.49 -8.69
N MET A 57 3.17 0.05 -8.14
CA MET A 57 4.16 0.77 -8.92
C MET A 57 4.80 -0.10 -10.00
N ARG A 58 4.90 -1.44 -9.79
CA ARG A 58 5.31 -2.38 -10.84
C ARG A 58 4.46 -2.19 -12.08
N SER A 59 3.13 -2.20 -11.93
CA SER A 59 2.21 -2.11 -13.07
C SER A 59 2.48 -0.85 -13.89
N ARG A 60 2.94 0.26 -13.28
CA ARG A 60 3.32 1.49 -14.01
C ARG A 60 4.61 1.37 -14.83
N MET A 61 5.47 0.40 -14.52
CA MET A 61 6.71 0.14 -15.22
C MET A 61 6.49 -0.68 -16.49
N THR A 62 5.32 -1.28 -16.69
CA THR A 62 5.00 -2.08 -17.88
C THR A 62 4.28 -1.22 -18.92
N LYS A 63 4.61 -1.43 -20.20
CA LYS A 63 3.85 -0.86 -21.31
C LYS A 63 2.57 -1.66 -21.49
N HIS A 64 1.42 -1.08 -21.13
CA HIS A 64 0.13 -1.73 -21.34
C HIS A 64 -0.44 -1.45 -22.72
N ASP A 65 -0.89 -2.50 -23.41
CA ASP A 65 -1.59 -2.38 -24.69
C ASP A 65 -3.06 -1.93 -24.54
N ARG A 66 -3.58 -1.92 -23.31
CA ARG A 66 -4.95 -1.51 -22.96
C ARG A 66 -4.94 -0.58 -21.75
N PRO A 67 -5.91 0.33 -21.60
CA PRO A 67 -6.05 1.14 -20.40
C PRO A 67 -6.14 0.26 -19.14
N THR A 68 -5.40 0.66 -18.10
CA THR A 68 -5.48 0.04 -16.76
C THR A 68 -5.82 1.14 -15.74
N TYR A 69 -6.04 0.77 -14.48
CA TYR A 69 -6.30 1.72 -13.41
C TYR A 69 -5.08 2.57 -13.00
N VAL A 70 -3.90 2.29 -13.59
CA VAL A 70 -2.66 3.06 -13.39
C VAL A 70 -2.08 3.51 -14.72
N GLU A 71 -1.57 4.74 -14.75
CA GLU A 71 -0.85 5.27 -15.92
C GLU A 71 0.56 4.68 -16.00
N SER A 72 0.94 4.18 -17.18
CA SER A 72 2.29 3.71 -17.47
C SER A 72 3.24 4.91 -17.65
N PHE A 73 4.38 4.91 -16.94
CA PHE A 73 5.48 5.89 -17.11
C PHE A 73 5.08 7.39 -16.88
N PRO A 74 5.82 8.21 -16.12
CA PRO A 74 7.08 8.00 -15.39
C PRO A 74 6.88 7.41 -13.98
N ILE A 75 7.98 7.12 -13.26
CA ILE A 75 7.92 6.72 -11.84
C ILE A 75 7.42 7.91 -11.02
N MET A 76 6.19 7.78 -10.55
CA MET A 76 5.61 8.60 -9.49
C MET A 76 4.95 7.67 -8.49
N GLY A 77 4.85 8.11 -7.25
CA GLY A 77 4.26 7.32 -6.17
C GLY A 77 3.66 8.23 -5.11
N TYR A 78 3.00 7.62 -4.14
CA TYR A 78 2.55 8.35 -2.96
C TYR A 78 3.75 8.89 -2.18
N GLY A 79 3.60 10.09 -1.63
CA GLY A 79 4.60 10.71 -0.78
C GLY A 79 3.99 11.74 0.15
N VAL A 80 4.83 12.20 1.07
CA VAL A 80 4.56 13.31 1.99
C VAL A 80 5.51 14.43 1.66
N SER A 81 4.97 15.63 1.53
CA SER A 81 5.70 16.78 1.03
C SER A 81 5.30 18.06 1.77
N LYS A 82 6.19 19.04 1.72
CA LYS A 82 5.97 20.40 2.22
C LYS A 82 5.78 21.36 1.06
N VAL A 83 4.75 22.19 1.12
CA VAL A 83 4.51 23.24 0.11
C VAL A 83 5.55 24.34 0.28
N LEU A 84 6.29 24.64 -0.78
CA LEU A 84 7.28 25.73 -0.83
C LEU A 84 6.69 27.01 -1.40
N ASP A 85 5.93 26.89 -2.49
CA ASP A 85 5.22 27.99 -3.14
C ASP A 85 3.89 27.46 -3.70
N SER A 86 2.87 28.31 -3.74
CA SER A 86 1.53 27.94 -4.18
C SER A 86 0.89 29.05 -4.99
N ARG A 87 0.16 28.68 -6.04
CA ARG A 87 -0.80 29.54 -6.74
C ARG A 87 -2.23 29.02 -6.62
N HIS A 88 -2.44 27.97 -5.83
CA HIS A 88 -3.76 27.40 -5.57
C HIS A 88 -4.30 27.92 -4.22
N PRO A 89 -5.56 28.39 -4.13
CA PRO A 89 -6.10 29.05 -2.94
C PRO A 89 -6.15 28.14 -1.70
N ASP A 90 -6.29 26.83 -1.89
CA ASP A 90 -6.41 25.87 -0.79
C ASP A 90 -5.06 25.53 -0.14
N TYR A 91 -3.93 25.97 -0.71
CA TYR A 91 -2.58 25.62 -0.23
C TYR A 91 -1.72 26.87 -0.06
N LYS A 92 -0.91 26.90 0.99
CA LYS A 92 0.07 27.96 1.25
C LYS A 92 1.44 27.37 1.58
N ALA A 93 2.49 28.18 1.40
CA ALA A 93 3.84 27.80 1.81
C ALA A 93 3.87 27.37 3.29
N GLY A 94 4.56 26.26 3.56
CA GLY A 94 4.65 25.64 4.88
C GLY A 94 3.59 24.58 5.16
N ASP A 95 2.51 24.49 4.38
CA ASP A 95 1.54 23.39 4.52
C ASP A 95 2.23 22.03 4.26
N LEU A 96 1.83 21.02 5.03
CA LEU A 96 2.22 19.63 4.81
C LEU A 96 1.10 18.91 4.07
N VAL A 97 1.45 18.12 3.08
CA VAL A 97 0.49 17.41 2.21
C VAL A 97 0.95 15.99 1.94
N TRP A 98 0.00 15.12 1.62
CA TRP A 98 0.31 13.82 1.00
C TRP A 98 -0.50 13.62 -0.27
N GLY A 99 0.07 12.87 -1.21
CA GLY A 99 -0.50 12.66 -2.54
C GLY A 99 0.50 12.01 -3.48
N ILE A 100 0.15 11.90 -4.77
CA ILE A 100 1.07 11.36 -5.78
C ILE A 100 2.07 12.44 -6.17
N THR A 101 3.35 12.17 -5.95
CA THR A 101 4.48 13.06 -6.24
C THR A 101 5.58 12.32 -7.02
N GLY A 102 6.54 13.07 -7.56
CA GLY A 102 7.70 12.51 -8.25
C GLY A 102 8.67 11.84 -7.28
N TRP A 103 9.44 10.88 -7.79
CA TRP A 103 10.60 10.35 -7.06
C TRP A 103 11.80 11.28 -7.22
N GLU A 104 11.73 12.41 -6.53
CA GLU A 104 12.66 13.53 -6.64
C GLU A 104 12.67 14.38 -5.37
N GLU A 105 13.62 15.31 -5.24
CA GLU A 105 13.71 16.20 -4.07
C GLU A 105 12.58 17.26 -4.07
N TYR A 106 12.23 17.78 -5.24
CA TYR A 106 11.19 18.79 -5.41
C TYR A 106 10.28 18.48 -6.59
N SER A 107 8.96 18.64 -6.41
CA SER A 107 7.97 18.35 -7.45
C SER A 107 7.07 19.56 -7.74
N LEU A 108 6.86 19.83 -9.02
CA LEU A 108 5.85 20.78 -9.49
C LEU A 108 4.55 20.02 -9.77
N ILE A 109 3.49 20.35 -9.03
CA ILE A 109 2.18 19.71 -9.16
C ILE A 109 1.20 20.69 -9.79
N SER A 110 0.76 20.39 -11.01
CA SER A 110 -0.21 21.21 -11.75
C SER A 110 -1.66 20.99 -11.33
N SER A 111 -1.98 19.84 -10.74
CA SER A 111 -3.34 19.44 -10.33
C SER A 111 -3.39 19.14 -8.82
N PRO A 112 -3.30 20.17 -7.96
CA PRO A 112 -3.17 20.00 -6.51
C PRO A 112 -4.46 19.54 -5.81
N GLN A 113 -5.60 19.50 -6.50
CA GLN A 113 -6.88 19.03 -5.97
C GLN A 113 -6.89 17.53 -5.59
N LEU A 114 -5.89 16.77 -6.02
CA LEU A 114 -5.72 15.35 -5.66
C LEU A 114 -4.86 15.14 -4.41
N PHE A 115 -4.33 16.22 -3.82
CA PHE A 115 -3.57 16.18 -2.58
C PHE A 115 -4.48 16.34 -1.36
N PHE A 116 -4.00 15.80 -0.25
CA PHE A 116 -4.65 15.91 1.05
C PHE A 116 -3.75 16.72 1.97
N LYS A 117 -4.30 17.77 2.58
CA LYS A 117 -3.59 18.53 3.61
C LYS A 117 -3.48 17.70 4.89
N ILE A 118 -2.30 17.71 5.49
CA ILE A 118 -2.01 17.05 6.77
C ILE A 118 -2.32 18.03 7.90
N GLU A 119 -3.41 17.75 8.62
CA GLU A 119 -3.83 18.57 9.79
C GLU A 119 -3.35 17.99 11.13
N HIS A 120 -3.14 16.67 11.20
CA HIS A 120 -2.71 15.99 12.42
C HIS A 120 -1.19 15.74 12.39
N THR A 121 -0.44 16.69 12.94
CA THR A 121 1.02 16.65 13.04
C THR A 121 1.52 16.13 14.40
N ASP A 122 0.61 15.73 15.28
CA ASP A 122 0.90 15.08 16.57
C ASP A 122 1.30 13.60 16.44
N VAL A 123 1.27 13.07 15.22
CA VAL A 123 1.72 11.73 14.83
C VAL A 123 2.87 11.84 13.81
N PRO A 124 3.72 10.80 13.65
CA PRO A 124 4.83 10.85 12.69
C PRO A 124 4.34 11.14 11.27
N LEU A 125 4.97 12.10 10.59
CA LEU A 125 4.60 12.47 9.21
C LEU A 125 4.73 11.30 8.23
N SER A 126 5.67 10.38 8.45
CA SER A 126 5.86 9.17 7.64
C SER A 126 4.60 8.31 7.57
N TYR A 127 3.72 8.36 8.58
CA TYR A 127 2.48 7.58 8.62
C TYR A 127 1.55 7.91 7.46
N TYR A 128 1.62 9.11 6.90
CA TYR A 128 0.83 9.52 5.73
C TYR A 128 1.30 8.89 4.41
N THR A 129 2.44 8.17 4.40
CA THR A 129 2.80 7.25 3.29
C THR A 129 2.16 5.86 3.45
N GLY A 130 1.48 5.61 4.57
CA GLY A 130 1.16 4.28 5.06
C GLY A 130 -0.19 4.24 5.79
N ILE A 131 -0.15 4.03 7.12
CA ILE A 131 -1.34 3.87 7.97
C ILE A 131 -2.30 5.06 7.90
N LEU A 132 -1.84 6.29 7.71
CA LEU A 132 -2.72 7.46 7.54
C LEU A 132 -2.89 7.87 6.07
N GLY A 133 -2.23 7.18 5.14
CA GLY A 133 -2.31 7.46 3.71
C GLY A 133 -3.13 6.43 2.95
N MET A 134 -2.79 6.27 1.66
CA MET A 134 -3.44 5.35 0.75
C MET A 134 -3.49 3.89 1.26
N PRO A 135 -2.42 3.28 1.82
CA PRO A 135 -2.49 1.91 2.33
C PRO A 135 -3.47 1.72 3.49
N GLY A 136 -3.54 2.69 4.41
CA GLY A 136 -4.50 2.67 5.52
C GLY A 136 -5.95 2.78 5.04
N MET A 137 -6.21 3.71 4.12
CA MET A 137 -7.53 3.86 3.49
C MET A 137 -7.94 2.60 2.71
N THR A 138 -6.98 1.91 2.07
CA THR A 138 -7.19 0.65 1.36
C THR A 138 -7.62 -0.46 2.32
N ALA A 139 -6.95 -0.59 3.46
CA ALA A 139 -7.33 -1.55 4.49
C ALA A 139 -8.73 -1.27 5.06
N TYR A 140 -9.04 0.01 5.35
CA TYR A 140 -10.35 0.42 5.85
C TYR A 140 -11.47 0.12 4.87
N ALA A 141 -11.36 0.60 3.62
CA ALA A 141 -12.40 0.40 2.60
C ALA A 141 -12.58 -1.08 2.27
N GLY A 142 -11.48 -1.80 2.03
CA GLY A 142 -11.54 -3.22 1.70
C GLY A 142 -12.13 -4.06 2.84
N PHE A 143 -11.79 -3.74 4.10
CA PHE A 143 -12.28 -4.52 5.23
C PHE A 143 -13.73 -4.19 5.54
N TYR A 144 -14.08 -2.92 5.75
CA TYR A 144 -15.42 -2.53 6.20
C TYR A 144 -16.46 -2.46 5.08
N GLU A 145 -16.13 -1.84 3.96
CA GLU A 145 -17.10 -1.63 2.87
C GLU A 145 -17.24 -2.89 2.02
N VAL A 146 -16.12 -3.44 1.55
CA VAL A 146 -16.13 -4.62 0.67
C VAL A 146 -16.25 -5.92 1.47
N GLY A 147 -15.56 -6.05 2.60
CA GLY A 147 -15.58 -7.25 3.44
C GLY A 147 -16.84 -7.38 4.29
N SER A 148 -17.49 -6.27 4.63
CA SER A 148 -18.71 -6.20 5.46
C SER A 148 -18.65 -7.11 6.69
N PRO A 149 -17.70 -6.88 7.61
CA PRO A 149 -17.29 -7.84 8.63
C PRO A 149 -18.29 -7.86 9.77
N LYS A 150 -18.48 -9.04 10.35
CA LYS A 150 -19.32 -9.26 11.53
C LYS A 150 -18.45 -9.72 12.70
N LYS A 151 -18.85 -9.34 13.91
CA LYS A 151 -18.25 -9.88 15.13
C LYS A 151 -18.34 -11.41 15.10
N GLY A 152 -17.23 -12.09 15.37
CA GLY A 152 -17.12 -13.54 15.31
C GLY A 152 -16.77 -14.11 13.93
N ASP A 153 -16.70 -13.30 12.86
CA ASP A 153 -16.19 -13.77 11.57
C ASP A 153 -14.75 -14.29 11.69
N ARG A 154 -14.41 -15.32 10.92
CA ARG A 154 -13.07 -15.87 10.76
C ARG A 154 -12.37 -15.24 9.55
N VAL A 155 -11.35 -14.44 9.82
CA VAL A 155 -10.67 -13.60 8.83
C VAL A 155 -9.29 -14.17 8.54
N PHE A 156 -9.02 -14.45 7.27
CA PHE A 156 -7.69 -14.74 6.76
C PHE A 156 -7.14 -13.53 6.01
N VAL A 157 -5.87 -13.20 6.23
CA VAL A 157 -5.17 -12.10 5.54
C VAL A 157 -3.89 -12.64 4.90
N SER A 158 -3.76 -12.52 3.58
CA SER A 158 -2.49 -12.80 2.89
C SER A 158 -1.59 -11.55 2.86
N SER A 159 -0.27 -11.74 2.82
CA SER A 159 0.70 -10.63 2.98
C SER A 159 0.45 -9.84 4.28
N ALA A 160 0.14 -10.56 5.36
CA ALA A 160 -0.44 -9.97 6.57
C ALA A 160 0.51 -9.02 7.31
N SER A 161 1.82 -9.18 7.15
CA SER A 161 2.81 -8.28 7.77
C SER A 161 3.12 -7.04 6.91
N GLY A 162 2.49 -6.90 5.75
CA GLY A 162 2.69 -5.76 4.84
C GLY A 162 1.92 -4.51 5.29
N ALA A 163 2.02 -3.42 4.51
CA ALA A 163 1.39 -2.14 4.83
C ALA A 163 -0.13 -2.23 5.05
N VAL A 164 -0.85 -2.87 4.11
CA VAL A 164 -2.31 -3.05 4.17
C VAL A 164 -2.68 -4.15 5.16
N GLY A 165 -2.07 -5.33 5.04
CA GLY A 165 -2.40 -6.51 5.83
C GLY A 165 -2.26 -6.31 7.35
N GLN A 166 -1.23 -5.57 7.79
CA GLN A 166 -1.01 -5.36 9.22
C GLN A 166 -2.15 -4.54 9.85
N LEU A 167 -2.76 -3.63 9.09
CA LEU A 167 -3.89 -2.85 9.55
C LEU A 167 -5.19 -3.63 9.44
N VAL A 168 -5.43 -4.34 8.33
CA VAL A 168 -6.63 -5.20 8.16
C VAL A 168 -6.79 -6.15 9.33
N GLY A 169 -5.71 -6.83 9.75
CA GLY A 169 -5.78 -7.75 10.87
C GLY A 169 -6.17 -7.06 12.18
N GLN A 170 -5.59 -5.90 12.47
CA GLN A 170 -5.91 -5.12 13.67
C GLN A 170 -7.35 -4.58 13.63
N LEU A 171 -7.83 -4.11 12.48
CA LEU A 171 -9.23 -3.71 12.31
C LEU A 171 -10.18 -4.90 12.54
N ALA A 172 -9.81 -6.10 12.06
CA ALA A 172 -10.57 -7.31 12.32
C ALA A 172 -10.56 -7.70 13.81
N LYS A 173 -9.42 -7.58 14.51
CA LYS A 173 -9.35 -7.79 15.95
C LYS A 173 -10.22 -6.80 16.72
N LEU A 174 -10.18 -5.50 16.37
CA LEU A 174 -11.04 -4.46 16.95
C LEU A 174 -12.53 -4.74 16.69
N ASN A 175 -12.87 -5.33 15.53
CA ASN A 175 -14.24 -5.74 15.19
C ASN A 175 -14.68 -7.05 15.87
N GLY A 176 -13.82 -7.66 16.71
CA GLY A 176 -14.12 -8.89 17.43
C GLY A 176 -14.13 -10.15 16.54
N CYS A 177 -13.32 -10.17 15.50
CA CYS A 177 -13.10 -11.32 14.63
C CYS A 177 -11.98 -12.24 15.17
N TYR A 178 -11.97 -13.50 14.72
CA TYR A 178 -10.82 -14.39 14.80
C TYR A 178 -9.95 -14.19 13.54
N VAL A 179 -8.66 -13.95 13.70
CA VAL A 179 -7.79 -13.44 12.63
C VAL A 179 -6.52 -14.27 12.50
N VAL A 180 -6.28 -14.77 11.29
CA VAL A 180 -5.06 -15.52 10.93
C VAL A 180 -4.36 -14.84 9.77
N GLY A 181 -3.03 -14.73 9.84
CA GLY A 181 -2.21 -14.10 8.81
C GLY A 181 -1.19 -15.04 8.18
N SER A 182 -0.93 -14.90 6.88
CA SER A 182 0.24 -15.53 6.24
C SER A 182 1.33 -14.49 5.94
N ALA A 183 2.58 -14.87 6.18
CA ALA A 183 3.76 -14.07 5.84
C ALA A 183 4.92 -14.95 5.35
N GLY A 184 5.99 -14.34 4.84
CA GLY A 184 7.07 -15.05 4.14
C GLY A 184 8.33 -15.32 4.94
N SER A 185 8.31 -15.14 6.27
CA SER A 185 9.43 -15.44 7.18
C SER A 185 8.95 -15.64 8.61
N LYS A 186 9.76 -16.35 9.42
CA LYS A 186 9.51 -16.51 10.86
C LYS A 186 9.39 -15.16 11.60
N GLU A 187 10.29 -14.22 11.31
CA GLU A 187 10.26 -12.87 11.90
C GLU A 187 8.91 -12.18 11.69
N LYS A 188 8.37 -12.25 10.46
CA LYS A 188 7.07 -11.65 10.14
C LYS A 188 5.91 -12.37 10.81
N VAL A 189 5.99 -13.69 10.98
CA VAL A 189 5.02 -14.48 11.75
C VAL A 189 5.03 -14.08 13.22
N ASP A 190 6.21 -13.95 13.82
CA ASP A 190 6.36 -13.52 15.21
C ASP A 190 5.82 -12.08 15.38
N LEU A 191 6.03 -11.19 14.41
CA LEU A 191 5.48 -9.84 14.40
C LEU A 191 3.95 -9.83 14.40
N LEU A 192 3.33 -10.69 13.58
CA LEU A 192 1.87 -10.81 13.49
C LEU A 192 1.23 -11.19 14.83
N LYS A 193 1.79 -12.20 15.50
CA LYS A 193 1.26 -12.69 16.78
C LYS A 193 1.57 -11.72 17.92
N ASN A 194 2.82 -11.27 18.02
CA ASN A 194 3.30 -10.57 19.22
C ASN A 194 3.04 -9.06 19.19
N LYS A 195 3.04 -8.42 18.01
CA LYS A 195 2.87 -6.96 17.89
C LYS A 195 1.51 -6.55 17.34
N PHE A 196 0.99 -7.28 16.37
CA PHE A 196 -0.29 -6.94 15.72
C PHE A 196 -1.50 -7.67 16.32
N GLY A 197 -1.28 -8.62 17.24
CA GLY A 197 -2.36 -9.29 17.98
C GLY A 197 -3.21 -10.24 17.13
N PHE A 198 -2.66 -10.77 16.03
CA PHE A 198 -3.30 -11.85 15.29
C PHE A 198 -3.41 -13.08 16.20
N ASP A 199 -4.52 -13.82 16.09
CA ASP A 199 -4.71 -15.04 16.89
C ASP A 199 -3.68 -16.10 16.47
N GLU A 200 -3.51 -16.29 15.16
CA GLU A 200 -2.52 -17.20 14.60
C GLU A 200 -1.84 -16.62 13.36
N ALA A 201 -0.66 -17.14 13.03
CA ALA A 201 0.04 -16.80 11.80
C ALA A 201 0.97 -17.93 11.36
N PHE A 202 1.26 -18.01 10.06
CA PHE A 202 2.16 -19.03 9.52
C PHE A 202 3.04 -18.52 8.38
N ASN A 203 4.21 -19.18 8.23
CA ASN A 203 5.13 -18.89 7.14
C ASN A 203 4.74 -19.71 5.90
N TYR A 204 4.13 -19.08 4.90
CA TYR A 204 3.63 -19.80 3.72
C TYR A 204 4.75 -20.47 2.90
N LYS A 205 6.01 -20.03 3.04
CA LYS A 205 7.16 -20.62 2.33
C LYS A 205 7.62 -21.96 2.93
N GLU A 206 7.24 -22.24 4.17
CA GLU A 206 7.59 -23.47 4.88
C GLU A 206 6.48 -24.54 4.78
N GLU A 207 5.28 -24.14 4.34
CA GLU A 207 4.15 -25.06 4.15
C GLU A 207 4.28 -25.82 2.83
N LYS A 208 4.24 -27.16 2.91
CA LYS A 208 4.20 -28.04 1.73
C LYS A 208 2.82 -28.09 1.08
N ASP A 209 1.79 -27.83 1.87
CA ASP A 209 0.38 -27.88 1.48
C ASP A 209 -0.38 -26.73 2.16
N LEU A 210 -0.82 -25.77 1.36
CA LEU A 210 -1.54 -24.60 1.84
C LEU A 210 -2.98 -24.95 2.28
N ASP A 211 -3.64 -25.94 1.68
CA ASP A 211 -4.98 -26.37 2.11
C ASP A 211 -4.91 -26.96 3.51
N ALA A 212 -3.96 -27.88 3.72
CA ALA A 212 -3.71 -28.45 5.04
C ALA A 212 -3.36 -27.37 6.07
N ALA A 213 -2.52 -26.41 5.71
CA ALA A 213 -2.17 -25.29 6.59
C ALA A 213 -3.41 -24.48 7.00
N LEU A 214 -4.25 -24.09 6.05
CA LEU A 214 -5.46 -23.33 6.32
C LEU A 214 -6.43 -24.11 7.22
N ARG A 215 -6.64 -25.41 6.99
CA ARG A 215 -7.50 -26.25 7.85
C ARG A 215 -7.02 -26.33 9.30
N ARG A 216 -5.71 -26.30 9.55
CA ARG A 216 -5.17 -26.30 10.92
C ARG A 216 -5.62 -25.06 11.71
N TYR A 217 -5.68 -23.90 11.06
CA TYR A 217 -6.05 -22.64 11.70
C TYR A 217 -7.54 -22.30 11.57
N PHE A 218 -8.22 -22.89 10.58
CA PHE A 218 -9.64 -22.69 10.28
C PHE A 218 -10.38 -24.02 10.17
N PRO A 219 -10.52 -24.80 11.25
CA PRO A 219 -11.23 -26.09 11.21
C PRO A 219 -12.71 -25.94 10.81
N GLU A 220 -13.29 -24.76 11.01
CA GLU A 220 -14.66 -24.41 10.61
C GLU A 220 -14.74 -23.56 9.34
N GLY A 221 -13.60 -23.35 8.67
CA GLY A 221 -13.47 -22.55 7.44
C GLY A 221 -13.33 -21.04 7.65
N ILE A 222 -13.20 -20.33 6.54
CA ILE A 222 -12.89 -18.88 6.47
C ILE A 222 -14.14 -18.09 6.06
N ASP A 223 -14.50 -17.07 6.84
CA ASP A 223 -15.63 -16.18 6.56
C ASP A 223 -15.23 -15.04 5.63
N ILE A 224 -14.04 -14.46 5.84
CA ILE A 224 -13.48 -13.37 5.04
C ILE A 224 -12.04 -13.69 4.70
N TYR A 225 -11.68 -13.55 3.43
CA TYR A 225 -10.30 -13.56 2.98
C TYR A 225 -9.94 -12.20 2.40
N PHE A 226 -9.08 -11.45 3.08
CA PHE A 226 -8.52 -10.23 2.52
C PHE A 226 -7.34 -10.59 1.61
N GLU A 227 -7.56 -10.48 0.30
CA GLU A 227 -6.69 -10.99 -0.76
C GLU A 227 -5.70 -9.91 -1.24
N ASN A 228 -4.40 -10.13 -0.99
CA ASN A 228 -3.28 -9.29 -1.40
C ASN A 228 -2.27 -9.99 -2.36
N VAL A 229 -2.38 -11.30 -2.55
CA VAL A 229 -1.36 -12.19 -3.13
C VAL A 229 -1.81 -12.92 -4.40
N GLY A 230 -2.99 -13.54 -4.41
CA GLY A 230 -3.49 -14.35 -5.53
C GLY A 230 -2.83 -15.73 -5.62
N GLY A 231 -2.83 -16.31 -6.83
CA GLY A 231 -2.14 -17.56 -7.16
C GLY A 231 -2.58 -18.75 -6.31
N LYS A 232 -1.61 -19.60 -5.95
CA LYS A 232 -1.84 -20.82 -5.16
C LYS A 232 -2.52 -20.59 -3.80
N MET A 233 -2.30 -19.43 -3.19
CA MET A 233 -2.96 -19.08 -1.92
C MET A 233 -4.46 -18.90 -2.12
N LEU A 234 -4.87 -18.19 -3.19
CA LEU A 234 -6.28 -18.01 -3.53
C LEU A 234 -6.98 -19.34 -3.76
N GLU A 235 -6.35 -20.24 -4.53
CA GLU A 235 -6.89 -21.58 -4.79
C GLU A 235 -7.10 -22.36 -3.48
N ALA A 236 -6.10 -22.39 -2.58
CA ALA A 236 -6.23 -23.04 -1.28
C ALA A 236 -7.34 -22.41 -0.42
N VAL A 237 -7.46 -21.07 -0.44
CA VAL A 237 -8.49 -20.37 0.33
C VAL A 237 -9.89 -20.69 -0.17
N LEU A 238 -10.13 -20.71 -1.49
CA LEU A 238 -11.46 -20.99 -2.07
C LEU A 238 -12.02 -22.33 -1.55
N SER A 239 -11.18 -23.36 -1.43
CA SER A 239 -11.55 -24.66 -0.86
C SER A 239 -11.85 -24.61 0.65
N ASN A 240 -11.32 -23.63 1.37
CA ASN A 240 -11.49 -23.44 2.82
C ASN A 240 -12.50 -22.34 3.21
N MET A 241 -13.08 -21.63 2.24
CA MET A 241 -14.12 -20.64 2.52
C MET A 241 -15.40 -21.28 3.07
N ARG A 242 -16.11 -20.55 3.93
CA ARG A 242 -17.44 -20.87 4.43
C ARG A 242 -18.52 -20.46 3.43
N LEU A 243 -19.72 -21.00 3.63
CA LEU A 243 -20.91 -20.56 2.91
C LEU A 243 -21.13 -19.04 3.11
N HIS A 244 -21.39 -18.31 2.04
CA HIS A 244 -21.49 -16.85 2.01
C HIS A 244 -20.20 -16.11 2.41
N GLY A 245 -19.05 -16.77 2.22
CA GLY A 245 -17.74 -16.17 2.39
C GLY A 245 -17.52 -14.94 1.52
N ARG A 246 -16.66 -14.02 1.95
CA ARG A 246 -16.33 -12.78 1.22
C ARG A 246 -14.84 -12.69 0.95
N ILE A 247 -14.47 -12.24 -0.24
CA ILE A 247 -13.07 -12.06 -0.65
C ILE A 247 -12.89 -10.64 -1.22
N PRO A 248 -12.62 -9.64 -0.36
CA PRO A 248 -12.13 -8.33 -0.81
C PRO A 248 -10.79 -8.53 -1.52
N THR A 249 -10.81 -8.34 -2.83
CA THR A 249 -9.67 -8.56 -3.72
C THR A 249 -8.89 -7.26 -3.86
N CYS A 250 -7.99 -7.02 -2.91
CA CYS A 250 -7.16 -5.81 -2.84
C CYS A 250 -6.00 -5.85 -3.83
N GLY A 251 -5.36 -7.01 -3.98
CA GLY A 251 -4.19 -7.16 -4.83
C GLY A 251 -3.86 -8.63 -5.09
N MET A 252 -2.99 -8.86 -6.07
CA MET A 252 -2.51 -10.19 -6.42
C MET A 252 -1.01 -10.14 -6.71
N ILE A 253 -0.22 -9.72 -5.70
CA ILE A 253 1.21 -9.38 -5.90
C ILE A 253 2.04 -10.55 -6.45
N SER A 254 1.65 -11.82 -6.24
CA SER A 254 2.40 -12.96 -6.78
C SER A 254 2.35 -13.04 -8.31
N GLN A 255 1.36 -12.38 -8.92
CA GLN A 255 1.15 -12.38 -10.37
C GLN A 255 1.89 -11.22 -11.06
N TYR A 256 2.24 -10.16 -10.33
CA TYR A 256 2.65 -8.89 -10.94
C TYR A 256 3.88 -9.01 -11.82
N ASN A 257 4.83 -9.88 -11.48
CA ASN A 257 6.10 -10.01 -12.20
C ASN A 257 6.17 -11.20 -13.17
N LEU A 258 5.07 -11.94 -13.32
CA LEU A 258 5.01 -13.10 -14.20
C LEU A 258 4.67 -12.68 -15.63
N GLU A 259 5.36 -13.24 -16.61
CA GLU A 259 4.97 -13.10 -18.02
C GLU A 259 3.71 -13.91 -18.34
N GLN A 260 3.55 -15.06 -17.66
CA GLN A 260 2.37 -15.91 -17.74
C GLN A 260 1.79 -16.05 -16.33
N PRO A 261 0.63 -15.42 -16.03
CA PRO A 261 -0.03 -15.55 -14.74
C PRO A 261 -0.41 -17.00 -14.42
N GLU A 262 -0.43 -17.33 -13.14
CA GLU A 262 -0.92 -18.62 -12.66
C GLU A 262 -2.44 -18.71 -12.82
N GLY A 263 -2.94 -19.87 -13.26
CA GLY A 263 -4.37 -20.17 -13.27
C GLY A 263 -4.91 -20.48 -11.87
N VAL A 264 -6.19 -20.16 -11.65
CA VAL A 264 -6.95 -20.57 -10.45
C VAL A 264 -8.03 -21.55 -10.89
N HIS A 265 -7.99 -22.79 -10.39
CA HIS A 265 -8.68 -23.91 -11.02
C HIS A 265 -9.98 -24.34 -10.33
N ASN A 266 -10.26 -23.81 -9.14
CA ASN A 266 -11.41 -24.20 -8.32
C ASN A 266 -12.45 -23.08 -8.16
N LEU A 267 -12.58 -22.17 -9.14
CA LEU A 267 -13.58 -21.08 -9.09
C LEU A 267 -15.03 -21.58 -8.94
N PHE A 268 -15.33 -22.85 -9.24
CA PHE A 268 -16.63 -23.46 -8.95
C PHE A 268 -17.01 -23.39 -7.45
N GLU A 269 -16.04 -23.31 -6.55
CA GLU A 269 -16.26 -23.08 -5.12
C GLU A 269 -17.06 -21.79 -4.86
N ILE A 270 -16.92 -20.78 -5.72
CA ILE A 270 -17.71 -19.54 -5.63
C ILE A 270 -19.20 -19.84 -5.76
N VAL A 271 -19.59 -20.72 -6.68
CA VAL A 271 -20.98 -21.16 -6.88
C VAL A 271 -21.42 -22.08 -5.74
N ALA A 272 -20.59 -23.06 -5.39
CA ALA A 272 -20.90 -24.06 -4.36
C ALA A 272 -21.05 -23.45 -2.96
N LYS A 273 -20.32 -22.38 -2.66
CA LYS A 273 -20.35 -21.70 -1.35
C LYS A 273 -20.99 -20.32 -1.40
N ARG A 274 -21.50 -19.86 -2.54
CA ARG A 274 -22.08 -18.52 -2.72
C ARG A 274 -21.13 -17.42 -2.23
N ILE A 275 -19.86 -17.55 -2.58
CA ILE A 275 -18.82 -16.60 -2.18
C ILE A 275 -19.02 -15.31 -2.99
N ARG A 276 -18.82 -14.16 -2.34
CA ARG A 276 -18.63 -12.89 -3.06
C ARG A 276 -17.14 -12.60 -3.14
N MET A 277 -16.59 -12.62 -4.34
CA MET A 277 -15.21 -12.19 -4.61
C MET A 277 -15.27 -10.88 -5.40
N GLU A 278 -14.74 -9.81 -4.82
CA GLU A 278 -14.95 -8.45 -5.32
C GLU A 278 -13.67 -7.63 -5.25
N GLY A 279 -13.22 -7.14 -6.41
CA GLY A 279 -12.12 -6.19 -6.49
C GLY A 279 -12.58 -4.78 -6.15
N PHE A 280 -11.67 -3.97 -5.61
CA PHE A 280 -11.94 -2.57 -5.30
C PHE A 280 -10.68 -1.73 -5.51
N ILE A 281 -10.87 -0.45 -5.81
CA ILE A 281 -9.78 0.52 -5.97
C ILE A 281 -9.98 1.65 -4.97
N VAL A 282 -8.97 1.92 -4.15
CA VAL A 282 -9.04 2.89 -3.04
C VAL A 282 -9.45 4.30 -3.47
N PHE A 283 -9.18 4.67 -4.72
CA PHE A 283 -9.51 6.00 -5.26
C PHE A 283 -11.02 6.30 -5.20
N ASP A 284 -11.85 5.27 -5.34
CA ASP A 284 -13.31 5.40 -5.27
C ASP A 284 -13.81 5.65 -3.84
N TYR A 285 -12.96 5.44 -2.83
CA TYR A 285 -13.31 5.50 -1.41
C TYR A 285 -12.74 6.71 -0.67
N TYR A 286 -12.03 7.62 -1.34
CA TYR A 286 -11.47 8.80 -0.66
C TYR A 286 -12.52 9.74 -0.05
N HIS A 287 -13.77 9.66 -0.49
CA HIS A 287 -14.90 10.34 0.16
C HIS A 287 -15.12 9.88 1.62
N LEU A 288 -14.61 8.70 2.01
CA LEU A 288 -14.63 8.18 3.38
C LEU A 288 -13.37 8.51 4.18
N TYR A 289 -12.37 9.17 3.59
CA TYR A 289 -11.09 9.44 4.26
C TYR A 289 -11.24 10.24 5.57
N PRO A 290 -12.12 11.27 5.67
CA PRO A 290 -12.36 11.94 6.96
C PRO A 290 -12.88 10.99 8.05
N LYS A 291 -13.87 10.14 7.71
CA LYS A 291 -14.42 9.12 8.62
C LYS A 291 -13.36 8.10 9.03
N TYR A 292 -12.47 7.73 8.10
CA TYR A 292 -11.34 6.86 8.40
C TYR A 292 -10.40 7.49 9.43
N LEU A 293 -9.99 8.75 9.23
CA LEU A 293 -9.11 9.47 10.15
C LEU A 293 -9.73 9.61 11.55
N GLU A 294 -11.01 9.99 11.62
CA GLU A 294 -11.78 10.07 12.88
C GLU A 294 -11.76 8.75 13.65
N MET A 295 -11.86 7.62 12.94
CA MET A 295 -11.81 6.29 13.55
C MET A 295 -10.39 5.90 13.97
N ILE A 296 -9.38 6.05 13.11
CA ILE A 296 -8.08 5.43 13.33
C ILE A 296 -7.16 6.25 14.24
N LEU A 297 -7.21 7.58 14.19
CA LEU A 297 -6.29 8.44 14.95
C LEU A 297 -6.38 8.25 16.47
N PRO A 298 -7.58 8.14 17.08
CA PRO A 298 -7.69 7.82 18.50
C PRO A 298 -6.99 6.49 18.85
N HIS A 299 -7.17 5.46 18.01
CA HIS A 299 -6.55 4.15 18.26
C HIS A 299 -5.03 4.18 18.15
N ILE A 300 -4.47 5.00 17.25
CA ILE A 300 -3.02 5.22 17.14
C ILE A 300 -2.51 5.94 18.40
N ARG A 301 -3.17 7.04 18.80
CA ARG A 301 -2.78 7.85 19.97
C ARG A 301 -2.85 7.07 21.28
N GLU A 302 -3.84 6.20 21.42
CA GLU A 302 -4.03 5.33 22.58
C GLU A 302 -3.14 4.07 22.55
N GLY A 303 -2.35 3.87 21.49
CA GLY A 303 -1.51 2.67 21.32
C GLY A 303 -2.29 1.38 21.09
N LYS A 304 -3.59 1.46 20.76
CA LYS A 304 -4.45 0.31 20.45
C LYS A 304 -4.17 -0.27 19.06
N VAL A 305 -3.63 0.54 18.16
CA VAL A 305 -3.15 0.11 16.84
C VAL A 305 -1.65 0.37 16.76
N SER A 306 -0.91 -0.69 16.44
CA SER A 306 0.52 -0.65 16.19
C SER A 306 0.82 -0.57 14.70
N TYR A 307 1.92 0.09 14.34
CA TYR A 307 2.38 0.20 12.97
C TYR A 307 3.88 -0.06 12.85
N VAL A 308 4.29 -0.76 11.80
CA VAL A 308 5.70 -1.04 11.50
C VAL A 308 6.03 -0.53 10.11
N GLU A 309 7.04 0.33 10.07
CA GLU A 309 7.65 0.89 8.87
C GLU A 309 9.03 0.26 8.65
N ASP A 310 9.35 0.01 7.39
CA ASP A 310 10.68 -0.33 6.91
C ASP A 310 11.24 0.90 6.20
N VAL A 311 12.28 1.50 6.77
CA VAL A 311 12.72 2.85 6.43
C VAL A 311 14.05 2.78 5.68
N ALA A 312 14.05 3.19 4.42
CA ALA A 312 15.25 3.39 3.63
C ALA A 312 15.65 4.88 3.66
N GLU A 313 16.92 5.17 3.91
CA GLU A 313 17.44 6.54 3.98
C GLU A 313 18.03 6.98 2.64
N GLY A 314 17.68 8.18 2.21
CA GLY A 314 18.16 8.79 0.97
C GLY A 314 17.40 8.33 -0.27
N LEU A 315 17.21 9.25 -1.22
CA LEU A 315 16.57 8.98 -2.50
C LEU A 315 17.33 7.89 -3.30
N GLU A 316 18.63 7.75 -3.05
CA GLU A 316 19.51 6.72 -3.62
C GLU A 316 19.06 5.30 -3.28
N SER A 317 18.40 5.11 -2.14
CA SER A 317 17.94 3.80 -1.69
C SER A 317 16.59 3.40 -2.31
N ALA A 318 15.90 4.33 -2.98
CA ALA A 318 14.53 4.12 -3.46
C ALA A 318 14.39 2.95 -4.47
N PRO A 319 15.27 2.80 -5.48
CA PRO A 319 15.21 1.66 -6.41
C PRO A 319 15.30 0.30 -5.69
N ALA A 320 16.30 0.14 -4.82
CA ALA A 320 16.55 -1.09 -4.07
C ALA A 320 15.41 -1.41 -3.09
N ALA A 321 14.85 -0.38 -2.44
CA ALA A 321 13.69 -0.49 -1.56
C ALA A 321 12.46 -0.97 -2.32
N LEU A 322 12.13 -0.37 -3.47
CA LEU A 322 11.01 -0.80 -4.31
C LEU A 322 11.16 -2.24 -4.79
N ILE A 323 12.35 -2.62 -5.26
CA ILE A 323 12.57 -4.00 -5.74
C ILE A 323 12.50 -5.01 -4.59
N GLY A 324 12.91 -4.59 -3.40
CA GLY A 324 12.84 -5.39 -2.19
C GLY A 324 11.43 -5.86 -1.85
N ILE A 325 10.39 -5.08 -2.17
CA ILE A 325 9.01 -5.46 -1.83
C ILE A 325 8.52 -6.67 -2.64
N TYR A 326 8.97 -6.81 -3.90
CA TYR A 326 8.57 -7.93 -4.76
C TYR A 326 9.22 -9.26 -4.38
N SER A 327 10.32 -9.20 -3.63
CA SER A 327 10.99 -10.38 -3.05
C SER A 327 10.63 -10.57 -1.57
N GLY A 328 9.79 -9.68 -1.02
CA GLY A 328 9.38 -9.70 0.37
C GLY A 328 10.52 -9.43 1.36
N ARG A 329 11.52 -8.62 0.98
CA ARG A 329 12.60 -8.18 1.88
C ARG A 329 12.10 -7.26 2.98
N ASN A 330 11.15 -6.37 2.66
CA ASN A 330 10.64 -5.36 3.59
C ASN A 330 9.95 -6.00 4.81
N VAL A 331 10.16 -5.46 6.01
CA VAL A 331 9.45 -5.84 7.24
C VAL A 331 8.52 -4.69 7.65
N GLY A 332 7.25 -4.78 7.26
CA GLY A 332 6.28 -3.70 7.44
C GLY A 332 6.12 -2.85 6.17
N LYS A 333 5.74 -1.59 6.34
CA LYS A 333 5.53 -0.64 5.23
C LYS A 333 6.88 -0.06 4.77
N GLN A 334 7.30 -0.38 3.55
CA GLN A 334 8.48 0.24 2.93
C GLN A 334 8.25 1.72 2.55
N LEU A 335 9.07 2.59 3.13
CA LEU A 335 9.17 4.00 2.76
C LEU A 335 10.63 4.44 2.58
N VAL A 336 10.81 5.57 1.92
CA VAL A 336 12.10 6.22 1.68
C VAL A 336 12.05 7.61 2.30
N VAL A 337 13.04 7.94 3.12
CA VAL A 337 13.27 9.30 3.62
C VAL A 337 14.08 10.05 2.58
N VAL A 338 13.48 11.05 1.94
CA VAL A 338 14.15 11.95 0.98
C VAL A 338 14.76 13.13 1.74
N SER A 339 13.98 13.71 2.64
CA SER A 339 14.38 14.82 3.50
C SER A 339 13.55 14.81 4.78
N ARG A 340 14.08 15.34 5.88
CA ARG A 340 13.39 15.33 7.19
C ARG A 340 12.70 16.66 7.53
N ASP A 341 12.85 17.70 6.70
CA ASP A 341 12.40 19.07 7.01
C ASP A 341 11.95 19.94 5.81
#